data_AF-A0A2D4LSL8-F1
#
_entry.id   AF-A0A2D4LSL8-F1
#
_cell.length_a   1.000
_cell.length_b   1.000
_cell.length_c   1.000
_cell.angle_alpha   90.00
_cell.angle_beta   90.00
_cell.angle_gamma   90.00
#
_symmetry.space_group_name_H-M   'P 1'
#
loop_
_entity.id
_entity.type
_entity.pdbx_description
1 polymer ?
#
loop_
_entity_poly.entity_id
_entity_poly.type
_entity_poly.pdbx_seq_one_letter_code
_entity_poly.pdbx_strand_id
1 'polypeptide(L)'
;TPEDQEKIDQALARAIYSSGTPFSITENTYWQEALKLLRPSYQLPSGHYQSKPLLESEHESIMELVQGKINETLCLVLLTDGWRNVRGEGIINFVITTPQPVFYKSIETGETDILQTISAVKSVMSYRKLGVVKYLLCLLTMPAI
;
A
#
# COMPACT_ATOMS: atom_id res chain seq x y z
N THR A 1 14.01 24.21 11.32
CA THR A 1 15.32 23.51 11.22
C THR A 1 15.21 22.44 10.15
N PRO A 2 16.30 21.74 9.75
CA PRO A 2 16.17 20.57 8.86
C PRO A 2 15.21 19.50 9.40
N GLU A 3 15.17 19.32 10.72
CA GLU A 3 14.24 18.41 11.39
C GLU A 3 12.77 18.84 11.24
N ASP A 4 12.48 20.15 11.36
CA ASP A 4 11.11 20.65 11.15
C ASP A 4 10.66 20.45 9.69
N GLN A 5 11.58 20.62 8.74
CA GLN A 5 11.31 20.42 7.32
C GLN A 5 10.91 18.97 7.04
N GLU A 6 11.70 18.01 7.56
CA GLU A 6 11.41 16.58 7.40
C GLU A 6 10.05 16.18 7.99
N LYS A 7 9.72 16.68 9.19
CA LYS A 7 8.41 16.41 9.82
C LYS A 7 7.24 16.94 8.99
N ILE A 8 7.39 18.14 8.42
CA ILE A 8 6.35 18.72 7.56
C ILE A 8 6.25 17.95 6.24
N ASP A 9 7.39 17.56 5.65
CA ASP A 9 7.44 16.76 4.42
C ASP A 9 6.72 15.42 4.60
N GLN A 10 6.99 14.70 5.69
CA GLN A 10 6.31 13.44 6.04
C GLN A 10 4.79 13.64 6.23
N ALA A 11 4.39 14.69 6.95
CA ALA A 11 2.97 14.99 7.17
C ALA A 11 2.24 15.32 5.86
N LEU A 12 2.87 16.12 4.99
CA LEU A 12 2.33 16.46 3.68
C LEU A 12 2.26 15.24 2.76
N ALA A 13 3.29 14.41 2.73
CA ALA A 13 3.34 13.17 1.96
C ALA A 13 2.19 12.24 2.36
N ARG A 14 2.00 12.00 3.65
CA ARG A 14 0.90 11.17 4.18
C ARG A 14 -0.47 11.71 3.78
N ALA A 15 -0.67 13.03 3.85
CA ALA A 15 -1.91 13.65 3.41
C ALA A 15 -2.17 13.34 1.93
N ILE A 16 -1.18 13.57 1.05
CA ILE A 16 -1.26 13.32 -0.39
C ILE A 16 -1.56 11.85 -0.71
N TYR A 17 -0.86 10.91 -0.06
CA TYR A 17 -1.08 9.48 -0.29
C TYR A 17 -2.47 9.05 0.17
N SER A 18 -2.91 9.50 1.34
CA SER A 18 -4.21 9.14 1.91
C SER A 18 -5.40 9.67 1.10
N SER A 19 -5.24 10.82 0.43
CA SER A 19 -6.29 11.44 -0.40
C SER A 19 -6.23 11.03 -1.87
N GLY A 20 -5.28 10.17 -2.27
CA GLY A 20 -5.08 9.80 -3.68
C GLY A 20 -4.74 10.98 -4.58
N THR A 21 -4.10 12.01 -4.02
CA THR A 21 -3.81 13.26 -4.73
C THR A 21 -2.59 13.09 -5.65
N PRO A 22 -2.64 13.62 -6.89
CA PRO A 22 -1.48 13.58 -7.78
C PRO A 22 -0.27 14.30 -7.18
N PHE A 23 0.94 13.75 -7.39
CA PHE A 23 2.18 14.35 -6.88
C PHE A 23 2.47 15.74 -7.44
N SER A 24 1.90 16.08 -8.60
CA SER A 24 1.97 17.42 -9.20
C SER A 24 1.29 18.50 -8.35
N ILE A 25 0.58 18.15 -7.28
CA ILE A 25 -0.03 19.15 -6.39
C ILE A 25 1.01 20.05 -5.71
N THR A 26 2.24 19.57 -5.51
CA THR A 26 3.32 20.40 -4.94
C THR A 26 3.86 21.43 -5.94
N GLU A 27 3.54 21.29 -7.22
CA GLU A 27 3.92 22.21 -8.30
C GLU A 27 2.83 23.25 -8.59
N ASN A 28 1.63 23.09 -8.00
CA ASN A 28 0.54 24.03 -8.17
C ASN A 28 0.84 25.37 -7.46
N THR A 29 0.76 26.48 -8.19
CA THR A 29 1.12 27.81 -7.69
C THR A 29 0.27 28.25 -6.50
N TYR A 30 -1.03 27.99 -6.53
CA TYR A 30 -1.93 28.37 -5.43
C TYR A 30 -1.68 27.56 -4.17
N TRP A 31 -1.32 26.27 -4.31
CA TRP A 31 -0.90 25.44 -3.19
C TRP A 31 0.40 25.93 -2.57
N GLN A 32 1.39 26.28 -3.42
CA GLN A 32 2.65 26.87 -2.96
C GLN A 32 2.43 28.19 -2.23
N GLU A 33 1.55 29.06 -2.75
CA GLU A 33 1.19 30.33 -2.11
C GLU A 33 0.53 30.11 -0.76
N ALA A 34 -0.47 29.22 -0.68
CA ALA A 34 -1.14 28.89 0.56
C ALA A 34 -0.17 28.36 1.63
N LEU A 35 0.73 27.44 1.25
CA LEU A 35 1.73 26.90 2.17
C LEU A 35 2.80 27.92 2.57
N LYS A 36 3.17 28.84 1.68
CA LYS A 36 4.06 29.96 2.01
C LYS A 36 3.42 30.95 2.99
N LEU A 37 2.11 31.19 2.90
CA LEU A 37 1.40 32.02 3.89
C LEU A 37 1.42 31.38 5.28
N LEU A 38 1.31 30.05 5.37
CA LEU A 38 1.39 29.32 6.63
C LEU A 38 2.83 29.26 7.17
N ARG A 39 3.81 29.01 6.30
CA ARG A 39 5.22 28.89 6.68
C ARG A 39 6.14 29.41 5.56
N PRO A 40 6.53 30.70 5.59
CA PRO A 40 7.30 31.30 4.50
C PRO A 40 8.67 30.67 4.23
N SER A 41 9.29 30.07 5.26
CA SER A 41 10.60 29.44 5.15
C SER A 41 10.56 27.99 4.65
N TYR A 42 9.36 27.38 4.56
CA TYR A 42 9.22 25.99 4.14
C TYR A 42 9.43 25.85 2.63
N GLN A 43 10.26 24.89 2.25
CA GLN A 43 10.49 24.56 0.84
C GLN A 43 9.65 23.33 0.53
N LEU A 44 8.75 23.42 -0.46
CA LEU A 44 7.96 22.25 -0.82
C LEU A 44 8.86 21.16 -1.43
N PRO A 45 8.59 19.88 -1.12
CA PRO A 45 9.25 18.78 -1.79
C PRO A 45 8.83 18.72 -3.26
N SER A 46 9.79 18.40 -4.13
CA SER A 46 9.50 18.18 -5.55
C SER A 46 8.63 16.94 -5.75
N GLY A 47 7.89 16.86 -6.86
CA GLY A 47 7.13 15.66 -7.20
C GLY A 47 8.01 14.40 -7.28
N HIS A 48 9.29 14.55 -7.65
CA HIS A 48 10.25 13.45 -7.63
C HIS A 48 10.56 12.98 -6.20
N TYR A 49 10.79 13.92 -5.29
CA TYR A 49 11.05 13.61 -3.88
C TYR A 49 9.82 12.95 -3.21
N GLN A 50 8.62 13.38 -3.59
CA GLN A 50 7.36 12.77 -3.16
C GLN A 50 7.14 11.35 -3.69
N SER A 51 7.49 11.10 -4.95
CA SER A 51 7.21 9.82 -5.62
C SER A 51 8.19 8.70 -5.30
N LYS A 52 9.34 9.02 -4.70
CA LYS A 52 10.40 8.06 -4.38
C LYS A 52 10.80 8.11 -2.90
N PRO A 53 11.69 9.01 -2.43
CA PRO A 53 12.14 9.01 -1.03
C PRO A 53 11.03 8.99 0.01
N LEU A 54 10.06 9.90 -0.09
CA LEU A 54 8.98 10.00 0.91
C LEU A 54 8.01 8.83 0.83
N LEU A 55 7.79 8.30 -0.38
CA LEU A 55 6.90 7.16 -0.59
C LEU A 55 7.51 5.87 -0.05
N GLU A 56 8.81 5.65 -0.30
CA GLU A 56 9.55 4.49 0.21
C GLU A 56 9.59 4.51 1.75
N SER A 57 9.91 5.66 2.36
CA SER A 57 9.94 5.82 3.81
C SER A 57 8.57 5.62 4.48
N GLU A 58 7.51 6.16 3.89
CA GLU A 58 6.15 5.95 4.39
C GLU A 58 5.72 4.49 4.20
N HIS A 59 6.06 3.86 3.06
CA HIS A 59 5.77 2.46 2.82
C HIS A 59 6.45 1.55 3.85
N GLU A 60 7.74 1.76 4.14
CA GLU A 60 8.48 1.03 5.18
C GLU A 60 7.78 1.17 6.54
N SER A 61 7.45 2.40 6.94
CA SER A 61 6.76 2.68 8.20
C SER A 61 5.40 1.97 8.29
N ILE A 62 4.63 1.97 7.20
CA ILE A 62 3.33 1.28 7.14
C ILE A 62 3.52 -0.24 7.17
N MET A 63 4.53 -0.78 6.50
CA MET A 63 4.80 -2.22 6.50
C MET A 63 5.26 -2.73 7.86
N GLU A 64 5.99 -1.93 8.64
CA GLU A 64 6.30 -2.24 10.03
C GLU A 64 5.02 -2.34 10.89
N LEU A 65 4.08 -1.39 10.72
CA LEU A 65 2.78 -1.43 11.40
C LEU A 65 1.94 -2.65 10.97
N VAL A 66 1.93 -2.97 9.68
CA VAL A 66 1.27 -4.16 9.14
C VAL A 66 1.86 -5.43 9.77
N GLN A 67 3.19 -5.54 9.84
CA GLN A 67 3.86 -6.69 10.44
C GLN A 67 3.58 -6.80 11.94
N GLY A 68 3.54 -5.67 12.66
CA GLY A 68 3.11 -5.61 14.06
C GLY A 68 1.71 -6.20 14.25
N LYS A 69 0.72 -5.74 13.48
CA LYS A 69 -0.66 -6.26 13.51
C LYS A 69 -0.74 -7.76 13.22
N ILE A 70 0.05 -8.23 12.27
CA ILE A 70 0.12 -9.65 11.91
C ILE A 70 0.69 -10.48 13.07
N ASN A 71 1.79 -10.02 13.69
CA ASN A 71 2.47 -10.72 14.77
C ASN A 71 1.66 -10.78 16.07
N GLU A 72 0.85 -9.76 16.35
CA GLU A 72 0.01 -9.68 17.55
C GLU A 72 -1.26 -10.53 17.46
N THR A 73 -1.64 -10.98 16.26
CA THR A 73 -2.93 -11.62 16.03
C THR A 73 -2.83 -13.15 16.08
N LEU A 74 -3.65 -13.79 16.93
CA LEU A 74 -3.71 -15.25 17.07
C LEU A 74 -4.26 -15.97 15.84
N CYS A 75 -5.15 -15.34 15.08
CA CYS A 75 -5.75 -15.91 13.89
C CYS A 75 -5.80 -14.91 12.73
N LEU A 76 -5.12 -15.25 11.65
CA LEU A 76 -5.05 -14.55 10.38
C LEU A 76 -5.85 -15.31 9.32
N VAL A 77 -6.46 -14.56 8.43
CA VAL A 77 -7.05 -15.09 7.20
C VAL A 77 -6.38 -14.41 6.02
N LEU A 78 -5.87 -15.18 5.06
CA LEU A 78 -5.41 -14.62 3.80
C LEU A 78 -6.61 -14.51 2.85
N LEU A 79 -6.89 -13.30 2.39
CA LEU A 79 -7.82 -13.00 1.32
C LEU A 79 -7.01 -12.67 0.05
N THR A 80 -7.46 -13.22 -1.07
CA THR A 80 -6.86 -12.96 -2.36
C THR A 80 -7.92 -12.52 -3.35
N ASP A 81 -7.66 -11.44 -4.06
CA ASP A 81 -8.49 -10.95 -5.16
C ASP A 81 -7.64 -10.90 -6.44
N GLY A 82 -8.25 -11.25 -7.56
CA GLY A 82 -7.62 -11.37 -8.85
C GLY A 82 -8.32 -10.49 -9.88
N TRP A 83 -7.59 -9.58 -10.51
CA TRP A 83 -8.12 -8.65 -11.52
C TRP A 83 -7.19 -8.57 -12.75
N ARG A 84 -7.67 -8.08 -13.90
CA ARG A 84 -6.83 -7.77 -15.08
C ARG A 84 -6.78 -6.27 -15.35
N ASN A 85 -5.57 -5.71 -15.46
CA ASN A 85 -5.44 -4.29 -15.76
C ASN A 85 -5.86 -3.96 -17.20
N VAL A 86 -5.83 -2.67 -17.57
CA VAL A 86 -6.19 -2.20 -18.92
C VAL A 86 -5.27 -2.73 -20.03
N ARG A 87 -4.10 -3.29 -19.68
CA ARG A 87 -3.18 -3.95 -20.61
C ARG A 87 -3.43 -5.46 -20.72
N GLY A 88 -4.42 -6.00 -20.00
CA GLY A 88 -4.74 -7.42 -19.96
C GLY A 88 -3.86 -8.25 -19.01
N GLU A 89 -2.94 -7.64 -18.29
CA GLU A 89 -2.05 -8.32 -17.34
C GLU A 89 -2.81 -8.64 -16.06
N GLY A 90 -2.66 -9.87 -15.58
CA GLY A 90 -3.24 -10.32 -14.32
C GLY A 90 -2.54 -9.67 -13.13
N ILE A 91 -3.32 -9.30 -12.13
CA ILE A 91 -2.88 -8.72 -10.86
C ILE A 91 -3.57 -9.48 -9.73
N ILE A 92 -2.81 -9.84 -8.71
CA ILE A 92 -3.33 -10.49 -7.50
C ILE A 92 -3.04 -9.61 -6.30
N ASN A 93 -4.10 -9.26 -5.58
CA ASN A 93 -4.05 -8.54 -4.33
C ASN A 93 -4.08 -9.53 -3.16
N PHE A 94 -3.23 -9.31 -2.17
CA PHE A 94 -3.15 -10.07 -0.93
C PHE A 94 -3.56 -9.17 0.22
N VAL A 95 -4.63 -9.56 0.91
CA VAL A 95 -5.11 -8.90 2.13
C VAL A 95 -5.03 -9.90 3.26
N ILE A 96 -4.41 -9.51 4.37
CA ILE A 96 -4.36 -10.34 5.58
C ILE A 96 -5.40 -9.79 6.55
N THR A 97 -6.41 -10.58 6.84
CA THR A 97 -7.48 -10.25 7.77
C THR A 97 -7.04 -10.63 9.18
N THR A 98 -6.67 -9.59 9.94
CA THR A 98 -6.71 -9.58 11.42
C THR A 98 -8.09 -9.04 11.86
N PRO A 99 -8.38 -8.80 13.16
CA PRO A 99 -9.58 -8.03 13.54
C PRO A 99 -9.74 -6.72 12.75
N GLN A 100 -8.63 -6.16 12.25
CA GLN A 100 -8.63 -5.12 11.22
C GLN A 100 -7.91 -5.64 9.96
N PRO A 101 -8.58 -5.72 8.79
CA PRO A 101 -7.93 -6.13 7.55
C PRO A 101 -6.75 -5.21 7.19
N VAL A 102 -5.64 -5.80 6.77
CA VAL A 102 -4.47 -5.08 6.26
C VAL A 102 -4.15 -5.51 4.84
N PHE A 103 -3.96 -4.54 3.96
CA PHE A 103 -3.42 -4.81 2.64
C PHE A 103 -1.94 -5.17 2.78
N TYR A 104 -1.54 -6.31 2.22
CA TYR A 104 -0.16 -6.82 2.36
C TYR A 104 0.66 -6.57 1.11
N LYS A 105 0.15 -6.94 -0.07
CA LYS A 105 0.88 -6.82 -1.33
C LYS A 105 -0.04 -6.93 -2.55
N SER A 106 0.37 -6.34 -3.67
CA SER A 106 -0.12 -6.69 -5.00
C SER A 106 1.00 -7.30 -5.84
N ILE A 107 0.70 -8.31 -6.64
CA ILE A 107 1.65 -8.97 -7.55
C ILE A 107 1.06 -9.01 -8.95
N GLU A 108 1.81 -8.50 -9.92
CA GLU A 108 1.51 -8.67 -11.34
C GLU A 108 1.92 -10.09 -11.78
N THR A 109 0.98 -10.83 -12.36
CA THR A 109 1.19 -12.21 -12.85
C THR A 109 1.45 -12.27 -14.36
N GLY A 110 1.37 -11.12 -15.04
CA GLY A 110 1.49 -11.01 -16.49
C GLY A 110 0.36 -11.74 -17.20
N GLU A 111 0.69 -12.57 -18.19
CA GLU A 111 -0.30 -13.37 -18.93
C GLU A 111 -0.77 -14.63 -18.18
N THR A 112 -0.10 -14.98 -17.09
CA THR A 112 -0.40 -16.19 -16.32
C THR A 112 -1.82 -16.15 -15.78
N ASP A 113 -2.52 -17.28 -15.88
CA ASP A 113 -3.86 -17.43 -15.34
C ASP A 113 -3.86 -17.16 -13.82
N ILE A 114 -4.60 -16.13 -13.44
CA ILE A 114 -4.78 -15.69 -12.07
C ILE A 114 -5.23 -16.85 -11.17
N LEU A 115 -6.06 -17.77 -11.67
CA LEU A 115 -6.54 -18.93 -10.91
C LEU A 115 -5.42 -19.91 -10.58
N GLN A 116 -4.47 -20.10 -11.49
CA GLN A 116 -3.32 -20.98 -11.27
C GLN A 116 -2.39 -20.38 -10.22
N THR A 117 -2.12 -19.07 -10.30
CA THR A 117 -1.30 -18.38 -9.31
C THR A 117 -1.96 -18.36 -7.94
N ILE A 118 -3.27 -18.11 -7.85
CA ILE A 118 -4.03 -18.21 -6.60
C ILE A 118 -3.91 -19.63 -6.02
N SER A 119 -4.07 -20.68 -6.83
CA SER A 119 -3.92 -22.07 -6.40
C SER A 119 -2.52 -22.39 -5.87
N ALA A 120 -1.47 -21.87 -6.52
CA ALA A 120 -0.09 -22.01 -6.09
C ALA A 120 0.16 -21.31 -4.74
N VAL A 121 -0.36 -20.08 -4.55
CA VAL A 121 -0.23 -19.35 -3.28
C VAL A 121 -0.93 -20.08 -2.14
N LYS A 122 -2.12 -20.66 -2.37
CA LYS A 122 -2.79 -21.52 -1.37
C LYS A 122 -1.89 -22.67 -0.92
N SER A 123 -1.21 -23.31 -1.87
CA SER A 123 -0.34 -24.45 -1.60
C SER A 123 0.86 -24.03 -0.75
N VAL A 124 1.56 -22.95 -1.11
CA VAL A 124 2.73 -22.46 -0.36
C VAL A 124 2.38 -22.00 1.06
N MET A 125 1.24 -21.33 1.24
CA MET A 125 0.77 -20.89 2.56
C MET A 125 0.37 -22.07 3.47
N SER A 126 -0.09 -23.18 2.90
CA SER A 126 -0.34 -24.43 3.65
C SER A 126 0.97 -25.08 4.14
N TYR A 127 2.06 -24.97 3.38
CA TYR A 127 3.34 -25.61 3.70
C TYR A 127 4.27 -24.78 4.62
N ARG A 128 4.19 -23.45 4.58
CA ARG A 128 4.96 -22.60 5.51
C ARG A 128 4.22 -22.49 6.85
N LYS A 129 4.65 -23.27 7.83
CA LYS A 129 4.34 -23.10 9.27
C LYS A 129 4.64 -21.66 9.75
N LEU A 130 3.70 -20.75 9.56
CA LEU A 130 3.45 -19.64 10.49
C LEU A 130 2.48 -20.22 11.52
N GLY A 131 2.95 -20.43 12.75
CA GLY A 131 2.36 -21.32 13.75
C GLY A 131 0.85 -21.17 13.93
N VAL A 132 0.13 -22.27 13.69
CA VAL A 132 -1.29 -22.54 14.04
C VAL A 132 -2.20 -21.32 13.96
N VAL A 133 -2.53 -20.93 12.74
CA VAL A 133 -3.52 -19.92 12.44
C VAL A 133 -4.58 -20.54 11.53
N LYS A 134 -5.86 -20.44 11.92
CA LYS A 134 -6.98 -21.07 11.22
C LYS A 134 -7.36 -20.22 10.00
N TYR A 135 -6.82 -20.55 8.83
CA TYR A 135 -7.11 -19.81 7.59
C TYR A 135 -8.50 -20.18 7.03
N LEU A 136 -9.36 -19.18 6.82
CA LEU A 136 -10.61 -19.30 6.06
C LEU A 136 -10.48 -18.50 4.76
N LEU A 137 -10.10 -19.16 3.67
CA LEU A 137 -9.96 -18.48 2.38
C LEU A 137 -11.35 -18.14 1.80
N CYS A 138 -11.69 -16.85 1.72
CA CYS A 138 -12.86 -16.37 0.98
C CYS A 138 -12.40 -15.87 -0.39
N LEU A 139 -12.81 -16.58 -1.45
CA LEU A 139 -12.63 -16.12 -2.83
C LEU A 139 -13.83 -15.23 -3.20
N LEU A 140 -13.60 -13.93 -3.33
CA LEU A 140 -14.60 -13.03 -3.91
C LEU A 140 -14.35 -12.99 -5.42
N THR A 141 -14.94 -13.93 -6.16
CA THR A 141 -15.00 -13.82 -7.62
C THR A 141 -16.16 -12.88 -7.97
N MET A 142 -15.87 -11.64 -8.37
CA MET A 142 -16.86 -10.82 -9.08
C MET A 142 -16.78 -11.15 -10.58
N PRO A 143 -17.89 -11.40 -11.27
CA PRO A 143 -17.88 -11.51 -12.71
C PRO A 143 -17.45 -10.17 -13.31
N ALA A 144 -16.45 -10.22 -14.19
CA ALA A 144 -16.01 -9.06 -14.97
C ALA A 144 -17.21 -8.50 -15.75
N ILE A 145 -17.40 -7.18 -15.70
CA ILE A 145 -18.27 -6.43 -16.61
C ILE A 145 -17.55 -6.28 -17.95
#